data_AF-A0AAU7RNF2-F1
#
_entry.id   AF-A0AAU7RNF2-F1
#
_cell.length_a   1.000
_cell.length_b   1.000
_cell.length_c   1.000
_cell.angle_alpha   90.00
_cell.angle_beta   90.00
_cell.angle_gamma   90.00
#
_symmetry.space_group_name_H-M   'P 1'
#
loop_
_entity.id
_entity.type
_entity.pdbx_description
1 polymer ?
#
loop_
_entity_poly.entity_id
_entity_poly.type
_entity_poly.pdbx_seq_one_letter_code
_entity_poly.pdbx_strand_id
1 'polypeptide(L)'
;MPAAVGIVLAAGLSLPIGTTATEVSDLIPGAEDFRMQVIHKAKDEADWPFVAESGVLACAKVLNKPAVYFVPDQKPEATRAFVLDTDLLGMSLVNIGMTNVLKPYGSLEALLKRITPFVTMGRRLCAQPPGTSLTGSEL
;
A
#
# COMPACT_ATOMS: atom_id res chain seq x y z
N MET A 1 -51.27 21.33 52.20
CA MET A 1 -49.88 21.82 52.34
C MET A 1 -48.98 20.89 51.53
N PRO A 2 -48.24 21.40 50.53
CA PRO A 2 -47.63 20.60 49.47
C PRO A 2 -46.17 20.23 49.78
N ALA A 3 -45.67 19.13 49.22
CA ALA A 3 -44.24 18.88 49.00
C ALA A 3 -44.13 17.90 47.81
N ALA A 4 -43.99 18.43 46.60
CA ALA A 4 -42.73 18.77 45.93
C ALA A 4 -42.26 17.63 45.03
N VAL A 5 -42.54 17.83 43.74
CA VAL A 5 -42.07 17.10 42.57
C VAL A 5 -40.55 17.17 42.51
N GLY A 6 -39.89 16.04 42.26
CA GLY A 6 -38.46 15.97 42.01
C GLY A 6 -38.16 15.01 40.87
N ILE A 7 -38.42 15.42 39.63
CA ILE A 7 -37.89 14.76 38.43
C ILE A 7 -36.42 15.18 38.33
N VAL A 8 -35.50 14.24 38.53
CA VAL A 8 -34.08 14.44 38.21
C VAL A 8 -33.79 13.73 36.89
N LEU A 9 -33.82 14.49 35.80
CA LEU A 9 -33.30 14.09 34.50
C LEU A 9 -31.77 14.12 34.57
N ALA A 10 -31.14 12.99 34.86
CA ALA A 10 -29.72 12.80 34.60
C ALA A 10 -29.53 12.45 33.13
N ALA A 11 -29.47 13.46 32.26
CA ALA A 11 -28.97 13.29 30.91
C ALA A 11 -27.45 13.07 30.99
N GLY A 12 -27.04 11.82 31.12
CA GLY A 12 -25.64 11.44 30.99
C GLY A 12 -25.18 11.74 29.56
N LEU A 13 -24.30 12.71 29.40
CA LEU A 13 -23.54 12.89 28.16
C LEU A 13 -22.59 11.70 28.02
N SER A 14 -23.05 10.65 27.33
CA SER A 14 -22.19 9.60 26.81
C SER A 14 -21.39 10.18 25.65
N LEU A 15 -20.25 10.79 25.94
CA LEU A 15 -19.23 11.03 24.93
C LEU A 15 -18.64 9.66 24.58
N PRO A 16 -18.77 9.17 23.33
CA PRO A 16 -17.95 8.05 22.91
C PRO A 16 -16.51 8.56 22.99
N ILE A 17 -15.74 8.03 23.93
CA ILE A 17 -14.28 8.14 23.92
C ILE A 17 -13.84 7.28 22.73
N GLY A 18 -14.00 7.83 21.54
CA GLY A 18 -13.47 7.27 20.32
C GLY A 18 -11.97 7.37 20.43
N THR A 19 -11.33 6.31 20.92
CA THR A 19 -9.92 6.09 20.66
C THR A 19 -9.79 5.85 19.16
N THR A 20 -9.64 6.91 18.37
CA THR A 20 -8.95 6.78 17.09
C THR A 20 -7.47 6.62 17.41
N ALA A 21 -7.11 5.51 18.05
CA ALA A 21 -5.74 5.07 18.10
C ALA A 21 -5.42 4.67 16.66
N THR A 22 -4.80 5.58 15.91
CA THR A 22 -4.02 5.17 14.75
C THR A 22 -2.97 4.21 15.30
N GLU A 23 -3.11 2.91 14.99
CA GLU A 23 -2.11 1.90 15.32
C GLU A 23 -0.73 2.43 14.91
N VAL A 24 0.26 2.35 15.81
CA VAL A 24 1.61 2.94 15.59
C VAL A 24 2.24 2.43 14.28
N SER A 25 1.90 1.19 13.89
CA SER A 25 2.21 0.54 12.61
C SER A 25 1.83 1.36 11.37
N ASP A 26 0.75 2.15 11.43
CA ASP A 26 0.29 2.93 10.27
C ASP A 26 1.11 4.22 10.06
N LEU A 27 1.96 4.61 11.02
CA LEU A 27 2.87 5.76 10.90
C LEU A 27 4.24 5.35 10.35
N ILE A 28 4.85 4.31 10.93
CA ILE A 28 6.13 3.75 10.52
C ILE A 28 5.98 2.22 10.52
N PRO A 29 5.95 1.57 9.34
CA PRO A 29 5.69 0.14 9.26
C PRO A 29 6.89 -0.69 9.73
N GLY A 30 6.60 -1.71 10.53
CA GLY A 30 7.49 -2.85 10.80
C GLY A 30 7.37 -3.94 9.73
N ALA A 31 8.20 -4.98 9.82
CA ALA A 31 8.20 -6.07 8.85
C ALA A 31 6.85 -6.79 8.74
N GLU A 32 6.15 -6.95 9.87
CA GLU A 32 4.85 -7.63 9.94
C GLU A 32 3.68 -6.77 9.42
N ASP A 33 3.92 -5.48 9.19
CA ASP A 33 2.90 -4.57 8.66
C ASP A 33 2.81 -4.63 7.13
N PHE A 34 3.76 -5.29 6.46
CA PHE A 34 3.72 -5.47 5.02
C PHE A 34 2.72 -6.55 4.64
N ARG A 35 1.88 -6.22 3.66
CA ARG A 35 1.07 -7.19 2.93
C ARG A 35 1.78 -7.47 1.62
N MET A 36 1.82 -8.72 1.20
CA MET A 36 2.62 -9.17 0.07
C MET A 36 1.81 -10.02 -0.90
N GLN A 37 2.09 -9.87 -2.17
CA GLN A 37 1.59 -10.74 -3.23
C GLN A 37 2.72 -11.03 -4.22
N VAL A 38 2.93 -12.31 -4.52
CA VAL A 38 3.87 -12.70 -5.58
C VAL A 38 3.19 -12.46 -6.94
N ILE A 39 3.86 -11.71 -7.82
CA ILE A 39 3.38 -11.38 -9.17
C ILE A 39 4.34 -11.92 -10.23
N HIS A 40 3.79 -12.35 -11.36
CA HIS A 40 4.54 -12.88 -12.49
C HIS A 40 4.02 -12.27 -13.78
N LYS A 41 4.93 -12.02 -14.72
CA LYS A 41 4.59 -11.66 -16.09
C LYS A 41 3.80 -12.80 -16.73
N ALA A 42 2.62 -12.52 -17.26
CA ALA A 42 1.87 -13.52 -18.01
C ALA A 42 2.51 -13.79 -19.39
N LYS A 43 2.27 -14.99 -19.95
CA LYS A 43 2.92 -15.50 -21.17
C LYS A 43 2.90 -14.52 -22.35
N ASP A 44 1.83 -13.75 -22.50
CA ASP A 44 1.62 -12.80 -23.60
C ASP A 44 1.42 -11.35 -23.11
N GLU A 45 1.89 -11.03 -21.89
CA GLU A 45 1.75 -9.70 -21.32
C GLU A 45 2.75 -8.71 -21.94
N ALA A 46 2.25 -7.92 -22.90
CA ALA A 46 3.03 -6.90 -23.59
C ALA A 46 3.35 -5.69 -22.69
N ASP A 47 2.42 -5.32 -21.82
CA ASP A 47 2.48 -4.11 -21.00
C ASP A 47 3.14 -4.32 -19.62
N TRP A 48 3.78 -5.47 -19.39
CA TRP A 48 4.53 -5.73 -18.16
C TRP A 48 5.64 -4.69 -17.94
N PRO A 49 5.56 -3.86 -16.88
CA PRO A 49 6.43 -2.69 -16.73
C PRO A 49 7.82 -3.03 -16.22
N PHE A 50 8.02 -4.19 -15.61
CA PHE A 50 9.26 -4.51 -14.91
C PHE A 50 10.28 -5.22 -15.80
N VAL A 51 11.56 -5.04 -15.52
CA VAL A 51 12.65 -5.78 -16.18
C VAL A 51 12.62 -7.25 -15.76
N ALA A 52 12.49 -7.51 -14.45
CA ALA A 52 12.33 -8.86 -13.91
C ALA A 52 11.01 -9.49 -14.38
N GLU A 53 10.99 -10.80 -14.61
CA GLU A 53 9.77 -11.52 -15.03
C GLU A 53 8.83 -11.82 -13.87
N SER A 54 9.30 -11.69 -12.62
CA SER A 54 8.49 -11.85 -11.43
C SER A 54 9.03 -11.01 -10.27
N GLY A 55 8.28 -10.97 -9.18
CA GLY A 55 8.69 -10.32 -7.94
C GLY A 55 7.57 -10.28 -6.91
N VAL A 56 7.81 -9.56 -5.84
CA VAL A 56 6.81 -9.34 -4.78
C VAL A 56 6.28 -7.91 -4.90
N LEU A 57 4.96 -7.80 -5.03
CA LEU A 57 4.25 -6.56 -4.79
C LEU A 57 3.94 -6.48 -3.29
N ALA A 58 4.44 -5.44 -2.63
CA ALA A 58 4.25 -5.23 -1.21
C ALA A 58 3.49 -3.93 -0.95
N CYS A 59 2.72 -3.89 0.13
CA CYS A 59 2.04 -2.69 0.56
C CYS A 59 2.11 -2.54 2.08
N ALA A 60 2.41 -1.33 2.54
CA ALA A 60 2.30 -0.93 3.92
C ALA A 60 1.68 0.47 4.01
N LYS A 61 1.09 0.80 5.15
CA LYS A 61 0.66 2.17 5.40
C LYS A 61 1.82 2.97 5.96
N VAL A 62 2.12 4.10 5.34
CA VAL A 62 3.12 5.07 5.79
C VAL A 62 2.40 6.38 5.99
N LEU A 63 2.46 6.93 7.21
CA LEU A 63 1.70 8.12 7.59
C LEU A 63 0.19 8.00 7.24
N ASN A 64 -0.40 6.85 7.54
CA ASN A 64 -1.78 6.46 7.24
C ASN A 64 -2.15 6.40 5.74
N LYS A 65 -1.18 6.43 4.83
CA LYS A 65 -1.41 6.31 3.39
C LYS A 65 -0.81 5.01 2.85
N PRO A 66 -1.48 4.31 1.92
CA PRO A 66 -0.92 3.11 1.31
C PRO A 66 0.30 3.48 0.46
N ALA A 67 1.45 2.90 0.79
CA ALA A 67 2.67 2.94 -0.01
C ALA A 67 2.87 1.57 -0.65
N VAL A 68 3.00 1.54 -1.98
CA VAL A 68 3.15 0.32 -2.77
C VAL A 68 4.60 0.19 -3.20
N TYR A 69 5.13 -1.02 -3.08
CA TYR A 69 6.50 -1.35 -3.40
C TYR A 69 6.56 -2.58 -4.30
N PHE A 70 7.55 -2.61 -5.18
CA PHE A 70 7.91 -3.79 -5.96
C PHE A 70 9.33 -4.23 -5.60
N VAL A 71 9.47 -5.52 -5.27
CA VAL A 71 10.75 -6.17 -5.02
C VAL A 71 10.98 -7.17 -6.15
N PRO A 72 11.87 -6.89 -7.12
CA PRO A 72 12.10 -7.78 -8.25
C PRO A 72 12.77 -9.08 -7.80
N ASP A 73 12.34 -10.21 -8.36
CA ASP A 73 13.09 -11.46 -8.31
C ASP A 73 14.21 -11.41 -9.36
N GLN A 74 15.42 -11.08 -8.91
CA GLN A 74 16.59 -10.87 -9.77
C GLN A 74 17.89 -11.27 -9.06
N LYS A 75 18.95 -11.43 -9.85
CA LYS A 75 20.31 -11.69 -9.36
C LYS A 75 21.27 -10.58 -9.78
N PRO A 76 22.03 -9.96 -8.87
CA PRO A 76 21.95 -10.11 -7.41
C PRO A 76 20.59 -9.62 -6.85
N GLU A 77 20.23 -10.11 -5.66
CA GLU A 77 18.99 -9.74 -4.99
C GLU A 77 18.86 -8.22 -4.84
N ALA A 78 17.64 -7.72 -4.95
CA ALA A 78 17.37 -6.30 -4.79
C ALA A 78 17.65 -5.87 -3.34
N THR A 79 18.52 -4.88 -3.18
CA THR A 79 18.86 -4.34 -1.85
C THR A 79 17.82 -3.33 -1.34
N ARG A 80 16.93 -2.86 -2.22
CA ARG A 80 15.89 -1.87 -1.93
C ARG A 80 14.62 -2.20 -2.71
N ALA A 81 13.46 -1.98 -2.08
CA ALA A 81 12.17 -2.07 -2.75
C ALA A 81 11.92 -0.80 -3.58
N PHE A 82 11.38 -0.96 -4.78
CA PHE A 82 11.07 0.14 -5.69
C PHE A 82 9.66 0.68 -5.40
N VAL A 83 9.53 1.96 -5.09
CA VAL A 83 8.21 2.57 -4.87
C VAL A 83 7.43 2.65 -6.17
N LEU A 84 6.16 2.26 -6.15
CA LEU A 84 5.23 2.42 -7.25
C LEU A 84 4.16 3.45 -6.89
N ASP A 85 4.08 4.54 -7.65
CA ASP A 85 3.00 5.52 -7.54
C ASP A 85 2.62 6.10 -8.90
N THR A 86 1.40 6.60 -8.98
CA THR A 86 0.88 7.44 -10.06
C THR A 86 1.41 8.87 -10.01
N ASP A 87 1.86 9.36 -8.84
CA ASP A 87 2.68 10.57 -8.74
C ASP A 87 4.11 10.26 -9.20
N LEU A 88 4.36 10.43 -10.50
CA LEU A 88 5.65 10.11 -11.10
C LEU A 88 6.80 10.97 -10.57
N LEU A 89 6.53 12.22 -10.16
CA LEU A 89 7.55 13.08 -9.59
C LEU A 89 7.98 12.55 -8.23
N GLY A 90 7.02 12.31 -7.33
CA GLY A 90 7.29 11.71 -6.02
C GLY A 90 7.96 10.35 -6.12
N MET A 91 7.46 9.48 -7.01
CA MET A 91 8.05 8.17 -7.29
C MET A 91 9.50 8.29 -7.76
N SER A 92 9.80 9.23 -8.65
CA SER A 92 11.17 9.43 -9.16
C SER A 92 12.14 9.86 -8.06
N LEU A 93 11.71 10.74 -7.15
CA LEU A 93 12.54 11.25 -6.06
C LEU A 93 12.89 10.16 -5.04
N VAL A 94 11.92 9.31 -4.69
CA VAL A 94 12.15 8.23 -3.72
C VAL A 94 13.04 7.11 -4.29
N ASN A 95 12.90 6.84 -5.60
CA ASN A 95 13.66 5.81 -6.30
C ASN A 95 14.98 6.32 -6.91
N ILE A 96 15.47 7.51 -6.53
CA ILE A 96 16.76 8.03 -7.02
C ILE A 96 17.86 6.99 -6.82
N GLY A 97 18.62 6.73 -7.89
CA GLY A 97 19.72 5.78 -7.92
C GLY A 97 19.31 4.32 -8.14
N MET A 98 18.01 4.00 -8.20
CA MET A 98 17.53 2.69 -8.59
C MET A 98 17.44 2.60 -10.11
N THR A 99 18.26 1.72 -10.71
CA THR A 99 18.27 1.46 -12.15
C THR A 99 17.78 0.05 -12.45
N ASN A 100 17.42 -0.22 -13.70
CA ASN A 100 17.04 -1.56 -14.19
C ASN A 100 15.84 -2.22 -13.50
N VAL A 101 14.94 -1.46 -12.87
CA VAL A 101 13.67 -2.00 -12.33
C VAL A 101 12.55 -1.94 -13.35
N LEU A 102 12.37 -0.79 -13.99
CA LEU A 102 11.36 -0.56 -15.02
C LEU A 102 11.96 -0.78 -16.42
N LYS A 103 11.20 -1.41 -17.32
CA LYS A 103 11.52 -1.44 -18.73
C LYS A 103 11.50 -0.03 -19.32
N PRO A 104 12.26 0.22 -20.39
CA PRO A 104 12.16 1.47 -21.13
C PRO A 104 10.72 1.81 -21.51
N TYR A 105 10.38 3.09 -21.35
CA TYR A 105 9.08 3.66 -21.73
C TYR A 105 9.34 4.90 -22.58
N GLY A 106 8.58 5.04 -23.68
CA GLY A 106 8.74 6.17 -24.61
C GLY A 106 8.12 7.48 -24.11
N SER A 107 7.21 7.40 -23.13
CA SER A 107 6.55 8.56 -22.52
C SER A 107 6.13 8.25 -21.08
N LEU A 108 5.92 9.30 -20.28
CA LEU A 108 5.38 9.19 -18.93
C LEU A 108 3.95 8.61 -18.92
N GLU A 109 3.16 8.90 -19.95
CA GLU A 109 1.83 8.31 -20.14
C GLU A 109 1.91 6.80 -20.35
N ALA A 110 2.84 6.32 -21.20
CA ALA A 110 3.07 4.90 -21.40
C ALA A 110 3.50 4.21 -20.10
N LEU A 111 4.35 4.88 -19.30
CA LEU A 111 4.71 4.38 -17.98
C LEU A 111 3.49 4.28 -17.07
N LEU A 112 2.71 5.37 -16.93
CA LEU A 112 1.51 5.40 -16.09
C LEU A 112 0.54 4.29 -16.46
N LYS A 113 0.28 4.10 -17.75
CA LYS A 113 -0.60 3.03 -18.24
C LYS A 113 -0.13 1.66 -17.76
N ARG A 114 1.18 1.38 -17.82
CA ARG A 114 1.74 0.08 -17.41
C ARG A 114 1.78 -0.12 -15.90
N ILE A 115 2.06 0.92 -15.10
CA ILE A 115 2.20 0.77 -13.63
C ILE A 115 0.88 0.88 -12.86
N THR A 116 -0.11 1.61 -13.39
CA THR A 116 -1.39 1.85 -12.70
C THR A 116 -2.10 0.57 -12.23
N PRO A 117 -2.15 -0.52 -13.02
CA PRO A 117 -2.72 -1.77 -12.55
C PRO A 117 -2.04 -2.32 -11.28
N PHE A 118 -0.71 -2.27 -11.22
CA PHE A 118 0.08 -2.74 -10.08
C PHE A 118 -0.04 -1.80 -8.87
N VAL A 119 -0.09 -0.48 -9.08
CA VAL A 119 -0.41 0.48 -8.01
C VAL A 119 -1.78 0.20 -7.42
N THR A 120 -2.77 -0.07 -8.27
CA THR A 120 -4.15 -0.37 -7.85
C THR A 120 -4.21 -1.69 -7.07
N MET A 121 -3.56 -2.74 -7.58
CA MET A 121 -3.44 -4.04 -6.92
C MET A 121 -2.77 -3.89 -5.55
N GLY A 122 -1.64 -3.18 -5.46
CA GLY A 122 -0.95 -2.93 -4.20
C GLY A 122 -1.78 -2.14 -3.21
N ARG A 123 -2.52 -1.12 -3.66
CA ARG A 123 -3.44 -0.37 -2.78
C ARG A 123 -4.56 -1.26 -2.23
N ARG A 124 -5.10 -2.19 -3.03
CA ARG A 124 -6.07 -3.20 -2.55
C ARG A 124 -5.44 -4.15 -1.54
N LEU A 125 -4.17 -4.52 -1.74
CA LEU A 125 -3.41 -5.33 -0.80
C LEU A 125 -3.26 -4.64 0.57
N CYS A 126 -3.10 -3.31 0.63
CA CYS A 126 -3.15 -2.55 1.88
C CYS A 126 -4.52 -2.52 2.59
N ALA A 127 -5.60 -2.88 1.90
CA ALA A 127 -6.92 -3.02 2.53
C ALA A 127 -7.08 -4.37 3.25
N GLN A 128 -6.13 -5.29 3.06
CA GLN A 128 -6.08 -6.58 3.76
C GLN A 128 -5.49 -6.42 5.19
N PRO A 129 -5.74 -7.38 6.09
CA PRO A 129 -5.09 -7.41 7.40
C PRO A 129 -3.55 -7.30 7.30
N PRO A 130 -2.86 -6.66 8.26
CA PRO A 130 -1.40 -6.67 8.34
C PRO A 130 -0.83 -8.09 8.24
N GLY A 131 0.33 -8.24 7.61
CA GLY A 131 0.99 -9.54 7.42
C GLY A 131 0.36 -10.46 6.39
N THR A 132 -0.73 -10.04 5.71
CA THR A 132 -1.35 -10.85 4.66
C THR A 132 -0.35 -11.18 3.55
N SER A 133 -0.20 -12.47 3.24
CA SER A 133 0.59 -12.95 2.12
C SER A 133 -0.29 -13.75 1.19
N LEU A 134 -0.42 -13.28 -0.05
CA LEU A 134 -1.22 -13.91 -1.09
C LEU A 134 -0.31 -14.63 -2.08
N THR A 135 -0.65 -15.89 -2.37
CA THR A 135 0.01 -16.69 -3.40
C THR A 135 -0.92 -16.81 -4.61
N GLY A 136 -0.51 -16.28 -5.76
CA GLY A 136 -1.29 -16.34 -7.01
C GLY A 136 -2.06 -15.06 -7.36
N SER A 137 -2.97 -15.16 -8.33
CA SER A 137 -3.74 -14.03 -8.88
C SER A 137 -4.98 -13.65 -8.06
N GLU A 138 -5.04 -14.02 -6.77
CA GLU A 138 -6.25 -13.84 -5.97
C GLU A 138 -6.38 -12.41 -5.41
N LEU A 139 -6.71 -11.43 -6.26
CA LEU A 139 -7.29 -10.11 -5.90
C LEU A 139 -8.11 -9.50 -7.04
#